data_AF-A0A837NFV7-F1
#
_entry.id   AF-A0A837NFV7-F1
#
_cell.length_a   1.000
_cell.length_b   1.000
_cell.length_c   1.000
_cell.angle_alpha   90.00
_cell.angle_beta   90.00
_cell.angle_gamma   90.00
#
_symmetry.space_group_name_H-M   'P 1'
#
loop_
_entity.id
_entity.type
_entity.pdbx_description
1 polymer ?
#
loop_
_entity_poly.entity_id
_entity_poly.type
_entity_poly.pdbx_seq_one_letter_code
_entity_poly.pdbx_strand_id
1 'polypeptide(L)'
;MTHHNGAFFWLSLSFLLLFSSSSLAQSFFQLDEKDNQLHFSYHWDDFDGNQNAIEFSAHKKDFLEPLKRYRGFNRERSQRELSRQLNRYIRQQNWRGIQAKLTPRQQSVQLVTSRARNQEQQTQLEQYKRRLREYYNERWIDYLDSNFYESISLPPGERGIIPDHAAIASEMENVIKPLINAIGEQLGDNTQRNYINYVTSFLQQIPYNELTNKLDSRGDGFTPPNQLIYYNQGDCDSKVTLMTAIMRNIINNAKMAIIYLPEHAVFGINMSKRDNDTTIEHEGIQYVLVDVTGPAAMPAGTVGEDTEFHIRTGQYTVKPVN
;
A
#
# COMPACT_ATOMS: atom_id res chain seq x y z
N MET A 1 -29.08 -77.27 12.27
CA MET A 1 -30.40 -76.68 12.01
C MET A 1 -30.46 -75.35 12.74
N THR A 2 -30.61 -74.27 11.97
CA THR A 2 -31.31 -73.01 12.29
C THR A 2 -30.82 -72.10 13.44
N HIS A 3 -30.53 -70.85 13.04
CA HIS A 3 -30.57 -69.56 13.77
C HIS A 3 -29.50 -69.23 14.83
N HIS A 4 -29.19 -67.97 15.12
CA HIS A 4 -28.90 -66.76 14.32
C HIS A 4 -28.37 -65.73 15.34
N ASN A 5 -27.24 -65.11 15.01
CA ASN A 5 -26.64 -63.85 15.46
C ASN A 5 -27.49 -62.89 16.33
N GLY A 6 -26.84 -62.35 17.37
CA GLY A 6 -27.23 -61.10 18.04
C GLY A 6 -26.01 -60.43 18.67
N ALA A 7 -25.18 -59.75 17.86
CA ALA A 7 -24.11 -58.88 18.34
C ALA A 7 -24.54 -57.42 18.08
N PHE A 8 -24.84 -56.69 19.15
CA PHE A 8 -25.01 -55.24 19.10
C PHE A 8 -23.62 -54.58 19.18
N PHE A 9 -23.15 -54.01 18.07
CA PHE A 9 -22.09 -53.02 18.07
C PHE A 9 -22.69 -51.70 17.59
N TRP A 10 -22.83 -50.75 18.51
CA TRP A 10 -23.14 -49.36 18.19
C TRP A 10 -21.88 -48.68 17.67
N LEU A 11 -21.81 -48.45 16.37
CA LEU A 11 -20.83 -47.55 15.74
C LEU A 11 -21.59 -46.25 15.41
N SER A 12 -21.55 -45.29 16.33
CA SER A 12 -21.99 -43.92 16.02
C SER A 12 -20.94 -43.24 15.16
N LEU A 13 -21.25 -43.11 13.88
CA LEU A 13 -20.45 -42.43 12.88
C LEU A 13 -20.47 -40.91 13.18
N SER A 14 -19.36 -40.37 13.68
CA SER A 14 -19.17 -38.93 13.84
C SER A 14 -19.06 -38.28 12.46
N PHE A 15 -20.08 -37.52 12.08
CA PHE A 15 -20.10 -36.72 10.87
C PHE A 15 -19.20 -35.50 11.09
N LEU A 16 -17.95 -35.58 10.64
CA LEU A 16 -17.05 -34.43 10.49
C LEU A 16 -17.62 -33.53 9.39
N LEU A 17 -18.34 -32.47 9.79
CA LEU A 17 -18.65 -31.34 8.93
C LEU A 17 -17.33 -30.66 8.55
N LEU A 18 -16.81 -30.99 7.37
CA LEU A 18 -15.79 -30.19 6.71
C LEU A 18 -16.45 -28.86 6.34
N PHE A 19 -16.15 -27.80 7.10
CA PHE A 19 -16.41 -26.45 6.66
C PHE A 19 -15.49 -26.17 5.47
N SER A 20 -16.03 -26.26 4.26
CA SER A 20 -15.38 -25.75 3.06
C SER A 20 -15.34 -24.24 3.18
N SER A 21 -14.23 -23.67 3.66
CA SER A 21 -13.95 -22.25 3.45
C SER A 21 -13.85 -22.06 1.94
N SER A 22 -14.90 -21.52 1.32
CA SER A 22 -14.87 -21.13 -0.08
C SER A 22 -13.92 -19.94 -0.22
N SER A 23 -12.63 -20.23 -0.46
CA SER A 23 -11.70 -19.22 -0.90
C SER A 23 -12.15 -18.75 -2.27
N LEU A 24 -12.35 -17.45 -2.42
CA LEU A 24 -12.32 -16.86 -3.74
C LEU A 24 -10.91 -17.13 -4.28
N ALA A 25 -10.82 -17.91 -5.36
CA ALA A 25 -9.58 -18.10 -6.10
C ALA A 25 -9.73 -17.51 -7.51
N GLN A 26 -8.71 -16.79 -7.99
CA GLN A 26 -8.66 -16.36 -9.38
C GLN A 26 -8.68 -17.61 -10.24
N SER A 27 -9.70 -17.73 -11.09
CA SER A 27 -9.87 -18.90 -11.93
C SER A 27 -8.97 -18.83 -13.17
N PHE A 28 -8.61 -17.63 -13.61
CA PHE A 28 -7.74 -17.43 -14.77
C PHE A 28 -7.04 -16.07 -14.80
N PHE A 29 -5.79 -16.06 -15.25
CA PHE A 29 -5.07 -14.86 -15.70
C PHE A 29 -4.23 -15.19 -16.92
N GLN A 30 -4.33 -14.36 -17.96
CA GLN A 30 -3.47 -14.40 -19.14
C GLN A 30 -3.00 -12.99 -19.52
N LEU A 31 -1.73 -12.91 -19.91
CA LEU A 31 -1.12 -11.74 -20.51
C LEU A 31 -0.51 -12.15 -21.85
N ASP A 32 -1.06 -11.62 -22.94
CA ASP A 32 -0.50 -11.78 -24.27
C ASP A 32 0.21 -10.50 -24.72
N GLU A 33 1.43 -10.63 -25.23
CA GLU A 33 2.19 -9.52 -25.80
C GLU A 33 2.34 -9.69 -27.31
N LYS A 34 1.79 -8.76 -28.09
CA LYS A 34 1.89 -8.72 -29.57
C LYS A 34 1.96 -7.29 -30.06
N ASP A 35 2.78 -7.02 -31.06
CA ASP A 35 2.84 -5.73 -31.77
C ASP A 35 2.88 -4.49 -30.86
N ASN A 36 3.69 -4.56 -29.78
CA ASN A 36 3.84 -3.52 -28.77
C ASN A 36 2.55 -3.20 -27.96
N GLN A 37 1.60 -4.13 -27.95
CA GLN A 37 0.40 -4.14 -27.11
C GLN A 37 0.51 -5.26 -26.07
N LEU A 38 -0.02 -4.96 -24.88
CA LEU A 38 -0.26 -5.91 -23.81
C LEU A 38 -1.76 -6.16 -23.75
N HIS A 39 -2.19 -7.41 -23.86
CA HIS A 39 -3.58 -7.83 -23.74
C HIS A 39 -3.74 -8.62 -22.45
N PHE A 40 -4.56 -8.10 -21.55
CA PHE A 40 -4.83 -8.69 -20.25
C PHE A 40 -6.20 -9.36 -20.26
N SER A 41 -6.29 -10.56 -19.70
CA SER A 41 -7.56 -11.27 -19.47
C SER A 41 -7.55 -11.87 -18.07
N TYR A 42 -8.51 -11.47 -17.24
CA TYR A 42 -8.71 -11.98 -15.88
C TYR A 42 -10.09 -12.60 -15.75
N HIS A 43 -10.19 -13.72 -15.03
CA HIS A 43 -11.46 -14.31 -14.61
C HIS A 43 -11.41 -14.66 -13.12
N TRP A 44 -12.52 -14.39 -12.43
CA TRP A 44 -12.65 -14.68 -11.01
C TRP A 44 -14.12 -14.83 -10.62
N ASP A 45 -14.36 -15.47 -9.48
CA ASP A 45 -15.68 -15.50 -8.84
C ASP A 45 -15.81 -14.29 -7.89
N ASP A 46 -16.95 -13.60 -7.91
CA ASP A 46 -17.27 -12.54 -6.95
C ASP A 46 -17.84 -13.08 -5.63
N PHE A 47 -18.22 -12.17 -4.73
CA PHE A 47 -18.77 -12.51 -3.41
C PHE A 47 -20.10 -13.27 -3.45
N ASP A 48 -20.84 -13.19 -4.56
CA ASP A 48 -22.10 -13.89 -4.77
C ASP A 48 -21.90 -15.20 -5.55
N GLY A 49 -20.65 -15.53 -5.91
CA GLY A 49 -20.28 -16.71 -6.70
C GLY A 49 -20.52 -16.54 -8.20
N ASN A 50 -20.74 -15.32 -8.70
CA ASN A 50 -20.86 -15.09 -10.13
C ASN A 50 -19.47 -15.05 -10.78
N GLN A 51 -19.36 -15.67 -11.94
CA GLN A 51 -18.17 -15.62 -12.77
C GLN A 51 -18.07 -14.25 -13.45
N ASN A 52 -17.00 -13.54 -13.15
CA ASN A 52 -16.66 -12.27 -13.76
C ASN A 52 -15.43 -12.42 -14.64
N ALA A 53 -15.39 -11.63 -15.71
CA ALA A 53 -14.25 -11.51 -16.60
C ALA A 53 -13.99 -10.03 -16.87
N ILE A 54 -12.70 -9.67 -17.02
CA ILE A 54 -12.33 -8.37 -17.53
C ILE A 54 -11.15 -8.51 -18.48
N GLU A 55 -11.29 -7.85 -19.62
CA GLU A 55 -10.27 -7.81 -20.65
C GLU A 55 -9.97 -6.37 -21.04
N PHE A 56 -8.69 -6.05 -21.18
CA PHE A 56 -8.28 -4.73 -21.64
C PHE A 56 -6.91 -4.81 -22.30
N SER A 57 -6.61 -3.79 -23.10
CA SER A 57 -5.34 -3.68 -23.80
C SER A 57 -4.64 -2.36 -23.47
N ALA A 58 -3.32 -2.39 -23.38
CA ALA A 58 -2.51 -1.21 -23.17
C ALA A 58 -1.26 -1.25 -24.05
N HIS A 59 -0.84 -0.07 -24.52
CA HIS A 59 0.42 0.04 -25.24
C HIS A 59 1.59 -0.25 -24.29
N LYS A 60 2.45 -1.20 -24.65
CA LYS A 60 3.50 -1.75 -23.76
C LYS A 60 4.43 -0.68 -23.21
N LYS A 61 4.81 0.29 -24.04
CA LYS A 61 5.71 1.38 -23.64
C LYS A 61 5.06 2.23 -22.54
N ASP A 62 3.85 2.68 -22.78
CA ASP A 62 3.14 3.59 -21.87
C ASP A 62 2.74 2.88 -20.58
N PHE A 63 2.46 1.57 -20.67
CA PHE A 63 2.13 0.76 -19.50
C PHE A 63 3.34 0.48 -18.60
N LEU A 64 4.51 0.21 -19.19
CA LEU A 64 5.68 -0.22 -18.43
C LEU A 64 6.63 0.91 -18.02
N GLU A 65 6.73 2.01 -18.77
CA GLU A 65 7.71 3.08 -18.52
C GLU A 65 7.52 3.93 -17.25
N PRO A 66 6.29 4.36 -16.89
CA PRO A 66 6.05 5.38 -15.87
C PRO A 66 6.73 5.14 -14.52
N LEU A 67 6.91 3.87 -14.12
CA LEU A 67 7.58 3.51 -12.87
C LEU A 67 8.79 2.57 -13.04
N LYS A 68 9.43 2.51 -14.21
CA LYS A 68 10.75 1.84 -14.34
C LYS A 68 11.80 2.41 -13.40
N ARG A 69 11.59 3.64 -12.93
CA ARG A 69 12.49 4.35 -12.03
C ARG A 69 12.11 4.22 -10.56
N TYR A 70 10.92 3.73 -10.24
CA TYR A 70 10.57 3.41 -8.86
C TYR A 70 11.53 2.34 -8.35
N ARG A 71 12.08 2.55 -7.17
CA ARG A 71 13.05 1.65 -6.55
C ARG A 71 12.78 1.62 -5.07
N GLY A 72 12.68 0.41 -4.52
CA GLY A 72 12.60 0.14 -3.09
C GLY A 72 13.52 1.06 -2.27
N PHE A 73 13.00 1.49 -1.12
CA PHE A 73 13.67 2.45 -0.28
C PHE A 73 15.01 1.87 0.18
N ASN A 74 16.08 2.64 0.03
CA ASN A 74 17.40 2.20 0.43
C ASN A 74 18.05 3.25 1.32
N ARG A 75 18.13 2.94 2.61
CA ARG A 75 18.68 3.84 3.63
C ARG A 75 20.11 4.28 3.33
N GLU A 76 20.97 3.39 2.86
CA GLU A 76 22.35 3.77 2.56
C GLU A 76 22.44 4.71 1.35
N ARG A 77 21.63 4.47 0.32
CA ARG A 77 21.56 5.32 -0.86
C ARG A 77 21.12 6.72 -0.48
N SER A 78 20.06 6.85 0.32
CA SER A 78 19.57 8.14 0.78
C SER A 78 20.63 8.86 1.62
N GLN A 79 21.28 8.17 2.56
CA GLN A 79 22.36 8.75 3.37
C GLN A 79 23.56 9.21 2.53
N ARG A 80 23.97 8.43 1.52
CA ARG A 80 25.06 8.82 0.62
C ARG A 80 24.70 10.08 -0.17
N GLU A 81 23.49 10.15 -0.69
CA GLU A 81 23.01 11.29 -1.47
C GLU A 81 22.92 12.56 -0.61
N LEU A 82 22.24 12.48 0.53
CA LEU A 82 22.09 13.60 1.47
C LEU A 82 23.45 14.08 1.98
N SER A 83 24.36 13.16 2.34
CA SER A 83 25.71 13.54 2.77
C SER A 83 26.45 14.36 1.71
N ARG A 84 26.28 14.05 0.41
CA ARG A 84 26.86 14.86 -0.68
C ARG A 84 26.21 16.25 -0.76
N GLN A 85 24.89 16.33 -0.62
CA GLN A 85 24.15 17.60 -0.63
C GLN A 85 24.57 18.49 0.55
N LEU A 86 24.63 17.96 1.77
CA LEU A 86 25.09 18.67 2.97
C LEU A 86 26.51 19.22 2.81
N ASN A 87 27.46 18.38 2.37
CA ASN A 87 28.84 18.83 2.19
C ASN A 87 29.00 19.82 1.03
N ARG A 88 28.12 19.78 0.01
CA ARG A 88 28.06 20.81 -1.03
C ARG A 88 27.57 22.14 -0.45
N TYR A 89 26.50 22.11 0.35
CA TYR A 89 25.96 23.29 1.02
C TYR A 89 27.02 23.95 1.93
N ILE A 90 27.72 23.17 2.77
CA ILE A 90 28.83 23.68 3.62
C ILE A 90 29.88 24.43 2.80
N ARG A 91 30.29 23.87 1.64
CA ARG A 91 31.26 24.53 0.75
C ARG A 91 30.72 25.84 0.17
N GLN A 92 29.45 25.86 -0.26
CA GLN A 92 28.81 27.07 -0.78
C GLN A 92 28.71 28.19 0.26
N GLN A 93 28.51 27.83 1.53
CA GLN A 93 28.46 28.77 2.64
C GLN A 93 29.86 29.21 3.14
N ASN A 94 30.95 28.72 2.52
CA ASN A 94 32.34 29.00 2.91
C ASN A 94 32.69 28.60 4.36
N TRP A 95 32.05 27.57 4.91
CA TRP A 95 32.33 27.07 6.26
C TRP A 95 33.60 26.22 6.26
N ARG A 96 34.75 26.85 6.51
CA ARG A 96 36.08 26.21 6.47
C ARG A 96 36.27 25.22 7.63
N GLY A 97 36.87 24.07 7.34
CA GLY A 97 37.21 23.06 8.35
C GLY A 97 36.02 22.29 8.92
N ILE A 98 34.85 22.39 8.28
CA ILE A 98 33.62 21.74 8.71
C ILE A 98 33.22 20.68 7.69
N GLN A 99 32.82 19.50 8.18
CA GLN A 99 32.20 18.45 7.37
C GLN A 99 30.94 17.93 8.03
N ALA A 100 29.96 17.54 7.23
CA ALA A 100 28.74 16.89 7.70
C ALA A 100 28.90 15.37 7.65
N LYS A 101 28.54 14.69 8.74
CA LYS A 101 28.33 13.24 8.78
C LYS A 101 26.92 12.93 9.25
N LEU A 102 26.24 12.03 8.55
CA LEU A 102 24.96 11.50 8.99
C LEU A 102 25.19 10.30 9.90
N THR A 103 24.49 10.28 11.05
CA THR A 103 24.50 9.10 11.92
C THR A 103 23.46 8.08 11.44
N PRO A 104 23.83 6.79 11.31
CA PRO A 104 22.93 5.78 10.77
C PRO A 104 21.64 5.58 11.58
N ARG A 105 21.70 5.74 12.90
CA ARG A 105 20.61 5.40 13.83
C ARG A 105 19.62 6.53 14.11
N GLN A 106 20.02 7.79 13.95
CA GLN A 106 19.21 8.93 14.40
C GLN A 106 18.86 9.90 13.28
N GLN A 107 19.25 9.61 12.03
CA GLN A 107 19.07 10.56 10.92
C GLN A 107 19.57 11.97 11.29
N SER A 108 20.61 12.04 12.13
CA SER A 108 21.07 13.29 12.71
C SER A 108 22.36 13.73 12.07
N VAL A 109 22.47 15.05 11.83
CA VAL A 109 23.66 15.65 11.26
C VAL A 109 24.66 15.97 12.36
N GLN A 110 25.87 15.40 12.25
CA GLN A 110 27.01 15.77 13.06
C GLN A 110 27.98 16.63 12.26
N LEU A 111 28.41 17.73 12.85
CA LEU A 111 29.53 18.52 12.35
C LEU A 111 30.84 17.92 12.86
N VAL A 112 31.70 17.50 11.95
CA VAL A 112 33.10 17.19 12.24
C VAL A 112 33.88 18.50 12.09
N THR A 113 34.45 18.97 13.21
CA THR A 113 35.25 20.22 13.28
C THR A 113 36.34 20.09 14.34
N SER A 114 37.39 20.91 14.24
CA SER A 114 38.34 21.13 15.33
C SER A 114 37.65 21.78 16.54
N ARG A 115 38.01 21.40 17.77
CA ARG A 115 37.40 21.91 19.02
C ARG A 115 37.33 23.45 19.03
N ALA A 116 36.16 24.00 19.38
CA ALA A 116 36.00 25.42 19.63
C ALA A 116 36.95 25.86 20.77
N ARG A 117 37.64 26.98 20.58
CA ARG A 117 38.66 27.48 21.52
C ARG A 117 38.17 28.66 22.37
N ASN A 118 37.06 29.28 21.98
CA ASN A 118 36.45 30.40 22.70
C ASN A 118 34.92 30.40 22.55
N GLN A 119 34.24 31.24 23.34
CA GLN A 119 32.79 31.32 23.39
C GLN A 119 32.17 31.73 22.05
N GLU A 120 32.80 32.66 21.32
CA GLU A 120 32.31 33.14 20.02
C GLU A 120 32.31 32.02 18.96
N GLN A 121 33.38 31.24 18.87
CA GLN A 121 33.46 30.06 18.01
C GLN A 121 32.41 29.01 18.39
N GLN A 122 32.12 28.87 19.68
CA GLN A 122 31.08 27.95 20.15
C GLN A 122 29.69 28.42 19.70
N THR A 123 29.35 29.70 19.87
CA THR A 123 28.08 30.27 19.37
C THR A 123 27.95 30.14 17.85
N GLN A 124 29.01 30.40 17.10
CA GLN A 124 29.02 30.25 15.64
C GLN A 124 28.82 28.79 15.22
N LEU A 125 29.47 27.84 15.90
CA LEU A 125 29.30 26.42 15.61
C LEU A 125 27.86 25.95 15.86
N GLU A 126 27.22 26.42 16.92
CA GLU A 126 25.82 26.11 17.19
C GLU A 126 24.88 26.68 16.13
N GLN A 127 25.16 27.88 15.60
CA GLN A 127 24.43 28.43 14.45
C GLN A 127 24.59 27.57 13.20
N TYR A 128 25.81 27.09 12.90
CA TYR A 128 26.04 26.19 11.77
C TYR A 128 25.32 24.85 11.93
N LYS A 129 25.34 24.27 13.14
CA LYS A 129 24.60 23.02 13.43
C LYS A 129 23.11 23.20 13.20
N ARG A 130 22.53 24.33 13.65
CA ARG A 130 21.11 24.63 13.47
C ARG A 130 20.76 24.73 11.98
N ARG A 131 21.47 25.58 11.23
CA ARG A 131 21.24 25.77 9.78
C ARG A 131 21.41 24.47 9.00
N LEU A 132 22.39 23.66 9.35
CA LEU A 132 22.62 22.40 8.66
C LEU A 132 21.52 21.36 8.98
N ARG A 133 20.95 21.39 10.19
CA ARG A 133 19.81 20.55 10.56
C ARG A 133 18.55 20.97 9.80
N GLU A 134 18.29 22.28 9.69
CA GLU A 134 17.19 22.82 8.89
C GLU A 134 17.33 22.39 7.42
N TYR A 135 18.50 22.64 6.82
CA TYR A 135 18.79 22.22 5.45
C TYR A 135 18.69 20.71 5.26
N TYR A 136 19.16 19.91 6.22
CA TYR A 136 18.99 18.45 6.17
C TYR A 136 17.53 18.03 6.18
N ASN A 137 16.71 18.59 7.06
CA ASN A 137 15.29 18.26 7.15
C ASN A 137 14.56 18.58 5.84
N GLU A 138 14.85 19.74 5.24
CA GLU A 138 14.34 20.10 3.91
C GLU A 138 14.78 19.10 2.83
N ARG A 139 16.08 18.80 2.74
CA ARG A 139 16.59 17.84 1.74
C ARG A 139 16.09 16.43 1.96
N TRP A 140 15.78 16.05 3.21
CA TRP A 140 15.20 14.76 3.54
C TRP A 140 13.77 14.64 3.00
N ILE A 141 12.95 15.66 3.22
CA ILE A 141 11.58 15.73 2.68
C ILE A 141 11.63 15.70 1.15
N ASP A 142 12.48 16.54 0.53
CA ASP A 142 12.64 16.58 -0.93
C ASP A 142 13.09 15.22 -1.50
N TYR A 143 14.00 14.52 -0.80
CA TYR A 143 14.47 13.20 -1.22
C TYR A 143 13.34 12.17 -1.18
N LEU A 144 12.53 12.16 -0.12
CA LEU A 144 11.41 11.22 -0.01
C LEU A 144 10.38 11.48 -1.11
N ASP A 145 9.94 12.72 -1.26
CA ASP A 145 8.97 13.16 -2.28
C ASP A 145 9.42 12.81 -3.71
N SER A 146 10.67 13.18 -4.06
CA SER A 146 11.25 12.91 -5.39
C SER A 146 11.38 11.43 -5.72
N ASN A 147 11.24 10.54 -4.73
CA ASN A 147 11.35 9.10 -4.90
C ASN A 147 10.06 8.35 -4.53
N PHE A 148 8.92 9.04 -4.42
CA PHE A 148 7.62 8.46 -4.04
C PHE A 148 7.65 7.73 -2.69
N TYR A 149 8.28 8.37 -1.70
CA TYR A 149 8.27 7.93 -0.32
C TYR A 149 7.70 9.00 0.59
N GLU A 150 7.15 8.58 1.72
CA GLU A 150 6.74 9.46 2.80
C GLU A 150 7.11 8.88 4.16
N SER A 151 7.09 9.73 5.18
CA SER A 151 7.24 9.28 6.57
C SER A 151 5.86 8.99 7.15
N ILE A 152 5.73 7.87 7.85
CA ILE A 152 4.51 7.52 8.59
C ILE A 152 4.81 7.42 10.09
N SER A 153 3.84 7.76 10.91
CA SER A 153 3.81 7.42 12.32
C SER A 153 2.58 6.57 12.59
N LEU A 154 2.76 5.39 13.16
CA LEU A 154 1.67 4.57 13.67
C LEU A 154 1.57 4.67 15.20
N PRO A 155 0.37 4.67 15.79
CA PRO A 155 0.21 4.50 17.22
C PRO A 155 0.82 3.17 17.69
N PRO A 156 1.49 3.12 18.86
CA PRO A 156 1.64 4.18 19.87
C PRO A 156 2.82 5.15 19.64
N GLY A 157 3.48 5.13 18.48
CA GLY A 157 4.58 6.05 18.16
C GLY A 157 5.66 5.48 17.23
N GLU A 158 5.41 4.32 16.61
CA GLU A 158 6.31 3.73 15.63
C GLU A 158 6.43 4.65 14.42
N ARG A 159 7.66 4.93 13.97
CA ARG A 159 7.91 5.73 12.77
C ARG A 159 8.55 4.89 11.70
N GLY A 160 8.10 5.08 10.46
CA GLY A 160 8.61 4.37 9.30
C GLY A 160 8.71 5.28 8.08
N ILE A 161 9.39 4.78 7.06
CA ILE A 161 9.30 5.29 5.69
C ILE A 161 8.48 4.26 4.92
N ILE A 162 7.48 4.72 4.18
CA ILE A 162 6.60 3.93 3.32
C ILE A 162 6.56 4.54 1.92
N PRO A 163 6.20 3.78 0.87
CA PRO A 163 5.83 4.38 -0.40
C PRO A 163 4.71 5.41 -0.19
N ASP A 164 4.76 6.53 -0.93
CA ASP A 164 3.63 7.46 -0.98
C ASP A 164 2.56 6.87 -1.90
N HIS A 165 1.74 5.98 -1.32
CA HIS A 165 0.68 5.27 -2.04
C HIS A 165 -0.31 6.22 -2.70
N ALA A 166 -0.59 7.38 -2.10
CA ALA A 166 -1.50 8.36 -2.65
C ALA A 166 -0.93 9.03 -3.91
N ALA A 167 0.34 9.45 -3.87
CA ALA A 167 1.05 10.01 -5.01
C ALA A 167 1.22 8.98 -6.12
N ILE A 168 1.58 7.74 -5.79
CA ILE A 168 1.74 6.65 -6.76
C ILE A 168 0.40 6.32 -7.43
N ALA A 169 -0.70 6.24 -6.66
CA ALA A 169 -2.03 6.01 -7.21
C ALA A 169 -2.43 7.11 -8.21
N SER A 170 -2.12 8.38 -7.90
CA SER A 170 -2.37 9.51 -8.79
C SER A 170 -1.51 9.46 -10.05
N GLU A 171 -0.23 9.12 -9.93
CA GLU A 171 0.70 9.02 -11.07
C GLU A 171 0.26 7.92 -12.06
N MET A 172 -0.36 6.85 -11.55
CA MET A 172 -0.78 5.69 -12.36
C MET A 172 -2.12 5.86 -13.06
N GLU A 173 -2.87 6.92 -12.80
CA GLU A 173 -4.21 7.16 -13.37
C GLU A 173 -4.28 6.94 -14.88
N ASN A 174 -3.40 7.61 -15.64
CA ASN A 174 -3.38 7.49 -17.10
C ASN A 174 -2.94 6.10 -17.57
N VAL A 175 -2.07 5.45 -16.80
CA VAL A 175 -1.47 4.15 -17.13
C VAL A 175 -2.51 3.04 -17.03
N ILE A 176 -3.36 3.08 -16.00
CA ILE A 176 -4.39 2.06 -15.74
C ILE A 176 -5.75 2.43 -16.32
N LYS A 177 -5.86 3.55 -17.05
CA LYS A 177 -7.10 3.99 -17.69
C LYS A 177 -7.81 2.92 -18.53
N PRO A 178 -7.12 2.06 -19.31
CA PRO A 178 -7.78 0.97 -20.02
C PRO A 178 -8.52 -0.01 -19.09
N LEU A 179 -7.95 -0.34 -17.94
CA LEU A 179 -8.61 -1.17 -16.91
C LEU A 179 -9.82 -0.44 -16.32
N ILE A 180 -9.68 0.84 -15.98
CA ILE A 180 -10.78 1.65 -15.43
C ILE A 180 -11.96 1.70 -16.42
N ASN A 181 -11.69 1.91 -17.71
CA ASN A 181 -12.71 1.92 -18.75
C ASN A 181 -13.41 0.57 -18.85
N ALA A 182 -12.65 -0.54 -18.85
CA ALA A 182 -13.23 -1.88 -18.90
C ALA A 182 -14.12 -2.18 -17.68
N ILE A 183 -13.75 -1.73 -16.47
CA ILE A 183 -14.59 -1.82 -15.27
C ILE A 183 -15.88 -1.01 -15.46
N GLY A 184 -15.78 0.21 -15.97
CA GLY A 184 -16.93 1.08 -16.22
C GLY A 184 -17.89 0.52 -17.27
N GLU A 185 -17.37 -0.06 -18.35
CA GLU A 185 -18.17 -0.73 -19.39
C GLU A 185 -18.92 -1.95 -18.84
N GLN A 186 -18.27 -2.75 -17.98
CA GLN A 186 -18.87 -3.92 -17.36
C GLN A 186 -20.03 -3.56 -16.41
N LEU A 187 -19.88 -2.48 -15.63
CA LEU A 187 -20.82 -2.15 -14.57
C LEU A 187 -21.89 -1.13 -14.98
N GLY A 188 -21.61 -0.27 -15.96
CA GLY A 188 -22.53 0.76 -16.44
C GLY A 188 -23.07 1.64 -15.32
N ASP A 189 -24.37 1.94 -15.37
CA ASP A 189 -25.06 2.68 -14.31
C ASP A 189 -25.32 1.76 -13.10
N ASN A 190 -24.42 1.81 -12.12
CA ASN A 190 -24.49 0.97 -10.93
C ASN A 190 -24.31 1.77 -9.63
N THR A 191 -24.57 1.14 -8.49
CA THR A 191 -24.37 1.79 -7.19
C THR A 191 -22.88 1.88 -6.85
N GLN A 192 -22.50 2.89 -6.07
CA GLN A 192 -21.13 3.05 -5.55
C GLN A 192 -20.62 1.78 -4.87
N ARG A 193 -21.46 1.12 -4.06
CA ARG A 193 -21.10 -0.11 -3.36
C ARG A 193 -20.86 -1.27 -4.31
N ASN A 194 -21.62 -1.39 -5.39
CA ASN A 194 -21.41 -2.46 -6.36
C ASN A 194 -20.11 -2.25 -7.14
N TYR A 195 -19.76 -1.00 -7.49
CA TYR A 195 -18.45 -0.66 -8.04
C TYR A 195 -17.31 -1.06 -7.09
N ILE A 196 -17.41 -0.67 -5.82
CA ILE A 196 -16.42 -1.03 -4.80
C ILE A 196 -16.33 -2.55 -4.68
N ASN A 197 -17.44 -3.26 -4.49
CA ASN A 197 -17.42 -4.71 -4.31
C ASN A 197 -16.90 -5.48 -5.53
N TYR A 198 -17.22 -5.05 -6.75
CA TYR A 198 -16.68 -5.67 -7.96
C TYR A 198 -15.16 -5.57 -7.98
N VAL A 199 -14.61 -4.37 -7.77
CA VAL A 199 -13.15 -4.16 -7.75
C VAL A 199 -12.51 -4.83 -6.54
N THR A 200 -13.14 -4.81 -5.36
CA THR A 200 -12.64 -5.52 -4.17
C THR A 200 -12.55 -7.02 -4.46
N SER A 201 -13.59 -7.62 -5.05
CA SER A 201 -13.57 -9.04 -5.40
C SER A 201 -12.47 -9.36 -6.39
N PHE A 202 -12.26 -8.50 -7.41
CA PHE A 202 -11.14 -8.63 -8.35
C PHE A 202 -9.78 -8.57 -7.64
N LEU A 203 -9.55 -7.59 -6.78
CA LEU A 203 -8.26 -7.39 -6.10
C LEU A 203 -7.94 -8.45 -5.05
N GLN A 204 -8.95 -8.94 -4.32
CA GLN A 204 -8.77 -10.03 -3.36
C GLN A 204 -8.32 -11.33 -4.04
N GLN A 205 -8.64 -11.48 -5.32
CA GLN A 205 -8.32 -12.67 -6.12
C GLN A 205 -6.90 -12.66 -6.69
N ILE A 206 -6.30 -11.48 -6.86
CA ILE A 206 -4.90 -11.37 -7.28
C ILE A 206 -4.00 -12.05 -6.22
N PRO A 207 -3.11 -12.99 -6.58
CA PRO A 207 -2.24 -13.66 -5.63
C PRO A 207 -1.47 -12.71 -4.70
N TYR A 208 -1.48 -13.02 -3.41
CA TYR A 208 -0.71 -12.28 -2.42
C TYR A 208 0.79 -12.57 -2.58
N ASN A 209 1.63 -11.56 -2.41
CA ASN A 209 3.08 -11.71 -2.35
C ASN A 209 3.60 -11.24 -1.00
N GLU A 210 3.96 -12.18 -0.14
CA GLU A 210 4.85 -11.87 0.97
C GLU A 210 6.25 -11.68 0.38
N LEU A 211 6.54 -10.51 -0.18
CA LEU A 211 7.90 -10.17 -0.57
C LEU A 211 8.72 -10.06 0.71
N THR A 212 9.34 -11.18 1.06
CA THR A 212 10.10 -11.36 2.28
C THR A 212 11.33 -10.45 2.27
N ASN A 213 11.32 -9.37 3.04
CA ASN A 213 12.42 -9.06 3.97
C ASN A 213 12.06 -8.04 5.06
N LYS A 214 11.94 -8.61 6.26
CA LYS A 214 12.09 -8.05 7.60
C LYS A 214 12.68 -6.62 7.71
N LEU A 215 11.89 -5.75 8.34
CA LEU A 215 12.28 -4.78 9.38
C LEU A 215 13.18 -3.58 9.05
N ASP A 216 13.64 -3.36 7.81
CA ASP A 216 14.40 -2.12 7.50
C ASP A 216 13.73 -1.13 6.52
N SER A 217 12.64 -1.51 5.86
CA SER A 217 11.72 -0.54 5.25
C SER A 217 10.36 -1.17 4.94
N ARG A 218 9.27 -0.57 5.42
CA ARG A 218 7.96 -0.79 4.84
C ARG A 218 8.04 -0.32 3.37
N GLY A 219 7.89 -1.22 2.40
CA GLY A 219 8.11 -0.95 0.97
C GLY A 219 9.17 -1.79 0.28
N ASP A 220 9.87 -2.69 0.98
CA ASP A 220 10.71 -3.75 0.37
C ASP A 220 9.79 -4.93 -0.01
N GLY A 221 8.87 -4.68 -0.94
CA GLY A 221 7.77 -5.57 -1.31
C GLY A 221 6.65 -4.89 -2.08
N PHE A 222 6.56 -3.56 -1.95
CA PHE A 222 5.59 -2.79 -2.71
C PHE A 222 5.85 -2.89 -4.22
N THR A 223 4.78 -3.20 -4.94
CA THR A 223 4.71 -3.28 -6.39
C THR A 223 3.70 -2.25 -6.89
N PRO A 224 4.10 -1.27 -7.72
CA PRO A 224 3.16 -0.26 -8.19
C PRO A 224 2.00 -0.84 -9.02
N PRO A 225 0.86 -0.12 -9.12
CA PRO A 225 -0.36 -0.59 -9.79
C PRO A 225 -0.16 -1.26 -11.15
N ASN A 226 0.62 -0.65 -12.04
CA ASN A 226 0.89 -1.21 -13.38
C ASN A 226 1.68 -2.52 -13.32
N GLN A 227 2.65 -2.65 -12.41
CA GLN A 227 3.42 -3.87 -12.23
C GLN A 227 2.60 -4.95 -11.53
N LEU A 228 1.74 -4.59 -10.57
CA LEU A 228 0.83 -5.52 -9.92
C LEU A 228 -0.09 -6.16 -10.95
N ILE A 229 -0.67 -5.35 -11.84
CA ILE A 229 -1.47 -5.81 -12.98
C ILE A 229 -0.61 -6.72 -13.88
N TYR A 230 0.57 -6.24 -14.30
CA TYR A 230 1.45 -6.99 -15.21
C TYR A 230 1.85 -8.37 -14.69
N TYR A 231 2.27 -8.46 -13.44
CA TYR A 231 2.72 -9.70 -12.82
C TYR A 231 1.58 -10.49 -12.16
N ASN A 232 0.38 -9.91 -12.08
CA ASN A 232 -0.78 -10.45 -11.37
C ASN A 232 -0.42 -10.90 -9.95
N GLN A 233 0.26 -10.03 -9.21
CA GLN A 233 0.73 -10.34 -7.87
C GLN A 233 1.08 -9.06 -7.11
N GLY A 234 0.75 -8.98 -5.81
CA GLY A 234 1.08 -7.84 -4.96
C GLY A 234 0.82 -8.07 -3.47
N ASP A 235 1.44 -7.24 -2.63
CA ASP A 235 1.19 -7.20 -1.17
C ASP A 235 -0.03 -6.32 -0.82
N CYS A 236 -0.33 -6.18 0.48
CA CYS A 236 -1.45 -5.39 0.97
C CYS A 236 -1.39 -3.91 0.53
N ASP A 237 -0.23 -3.30 0.66
CA ASP A 237 0.07 -1.92 0.27
C ASP A 237 -0.14 -1.71 -1.25
N SER A 238 0.34 -2.64 -2.07
CA SER A 238 0.20 -2.61 -3.53
C SER A 238 -1.25 -2.69 -3.98
N LYS A 239 -2.03 -3.60 -3.38
CA LYS A 239 -3.45 -3.79 -3.69
C LYS A 239 -4.29 -2.60 -3.27
N VAL A 240 -4.05 -2.03 -2.08
CA VAL A 240 -4.72 -0.80 -1.62
C VAL A 240 -4.38 0.38 -2.53
N THR A 241 -3.14 0.45 -3.03
CA THR A 241 -2.73 1.49 -3.97
C THR A 241 -3.46 1.38 -5.31
N LEU A 242 -3.60 0.16 -5.85
CA LEU A 242 -4.38 -0.07 -7.06
C LEU A 242 -5.88 0.22 -6.83
N MET A 243 -6.45 -0.21 -5.71
CA MET A 243 -7.82 0.14 -5.31
C MET A 243 -8.02 1.66 -5.31
N THR A 244 -7.08 2.38 -4.70
CA THR A 244 -7.11 3.84 -4.63
C THR A 244 -7.05 4.47 -6.02
N ALA A 245 -6.15 3.99 -6.89
CA ALA A 245 -6.00 4.50 -8.25
C ALA A 245 -7.27 4.30 -9.09
N ILE A 246 -7.92 3.13 -8.97
CA ILE A 246 -9.18 2.82 -9.66
C ILE A 246 -10.33 3.69 -9.10
N MET A 247 -10.54 3.68 -7.78
CA MET A 247 -11.71 4.30 -7.16
C MET A 247 -11.73 5.82 -7.34
N ARG A 248 -10.57 6.49 -7.28
CA ARG A 248 -10.46 7.94 -7.52
C ARG A 248 -10.96 8.35 -8.90
N ASN A 249 -10.83 7.46 -9.88
CA ASN A 249 -11.24 7.71 -11.26
C ASN A 249 -12.70 7.35 -11.52
N ILE A 250 -13.22 6.32 -10.85
CA ILE A 250 -14.61 5.89 -11.00
C ILE A 250 -15.56 6.74 -10.14
N ILE A 251 -15.19 7.02 -8.89
CA ILE A 251 -16.04 7.69 -7.89
C ILE A 251 -15.38 9.01 -7.45
N ASN A 252 -15.25 9.94 -8.39
CA ASN A 252 -14.50 11.20 -8.20
C ASN A 252 -14.97 12.09 -7.03
N ASN A 253 -16.23 11.97 -6.57
CA ASN A 253 -16.80 12.82 -5.54
C ASN A 253 -16.72 12.24 -4.12
N ALA A 254 -16.40 10.96 -3.97
CA ALA A 254 -16.38 10.32 -2.65
C ALA A 254 -15.05 10.60 -1.94
N LYS A 255 -15.09 11.02 -0.67
CA LYS A 255 -13.88 11.14 0.14
C LYS A 255 -13.26 9.77 0.40
N MET A 256 -11.95 9.67 0.27
CA MET A 256 -11.22 8.40 0.37
C MET A 256 -9.99 8.57 1.27
N ALA A 257 -9.59 7.47 1.89
CA ALA A 257 -8.38 7.41 2.69
C ALA A 257 -7.73 6.03 2.61
N ILE A 258 -6.42 5.97 2.83
CA ILE A 258 -5.70 4.75 3.14
C ILE A 258 -5.57 4.67 4.65
N ILE A 259 -5.93 3.52 5.24
CA ILE A 259 -5.89 3.29 6.67
C ILE A 259 -4.73 2.35 6.94
N TYR A 260 -3.66 2.90 7.51
CA TYR A 260 -2.46 2.14 7.84
C TYR A 260 -2.57 1.55 9.23
N LEU A 261 -2.26 0.26 9.32
CA LEU A 261 -2.29 -0.55 10.53
C LEU A 261 -0.88 -1.13 10.76
N PRO A 262 -0.59 -1.72 11.93
CA PRO A 262 0.56 -2.59 12.08
C PRO A 262 0.52 -3.70 11.02
N GLU A 263 1.57 -3.78 10.20
CA GLU A 263 1.77 -4.82 9.16
C GLU A 263 0.65 -4.96 8.09
N HIS A 264 -0.31 -4.03 8.04
CA HIS A 264 -1.45 -4.08 7.12
C HIS A 264 -1.91 -2.69 6.67
N ALA A 265 -2.65 -2.65 5.57
CA ALA A 265 -3.32 -1.45 5.09
C ALA A 265 -4.68 -1.83 4.50
N VAL A 266 -5.68 -0.98 4.73
CA VAL A 266 -7.01 -1.11 4.12
C VAL A 266 -7.46 0.19 3.47
N PHE A 267 -8.38 0.09 2.53
CA PHE A 267 -8.98 1.26 1.88
C PHE A 267 -10.19 1.75 2.68
N GLY A 268 -10.35 3.07 2.79
CA GLY A 268 -11.51 3.72 3.39
C GLY A 268 -12.20 4.61 2.38
N ILE A 269 -13.52 4.53 2.29
CA ILE A 269 -14.31 5.39 1.40
C ILE A 269 -15.58 5.89 2.07
N ASN A 270 -15.87 7.17 1.85
CA ASN A 270 -17.12 7.78 2.28
C ASN A 270 -18.25 7.31 1.35
N MET A 271 -19.15 6.53 1.91
CA MET A 271 -20.35 6.03 1.27
C MET A 271 -21.42 5.74 2.33
N SER A 272 -22.66 5.50 1.89
CA SER A 272 -23.73 5.07 2.79
C SER A 272 -23.37 3.77 3.51
N LYS A 273 -23.26 3.81 4.84
CA LYS A 273 -23.01 2.64 5.67
C LYS A 273 -24.23 1.74 5.82
N ARG A 274 -23.97 0.46 6.08
CA ARG A 274 -24.93 -0.55 6.55
C ARG A 274 -24.67 -0.85 8.03
N ASP A 275 -25.62 -1.48 8.71
CA ASP A 275 -25.58 -1.68 10.18
C ASP A 275 -24.34 -2.45 10.66
N ASN A 276 -23.83 -3.37 9.84
CA ASN A 276 -22.68 -4.22 10.18
C ASN A 276 -21.38 -3.78 9.48
N ASP A 277 -21.37 -2.61 8.82
CA ASP A 277 -20.14 -2.13 8.20
C ASP A 277 -19.12 -1.74 9.28
N THR A 278 -17.90 -2.23 9.18
CA THR A 278 -16.76 -1.68 9.90
C THR A 278 -16.46 -0.29 9.33
N THR A 279 -16.46 0.71 10.21
CA THR A 279 -16.23 2.12 9.84
C THR A 279 -15.22 2.78 10.75
N ILE A 280 -14.62 3.87 10.26
CA ILE A 280 -13.88 4.83 11.08
C ILE A 280 -14.43 6.24 10.84
N GLU A 281 -14.22 7.12 11.82
CA GLU A 281 -14.44 8.54 11.67
C GLU A 281 -13.10 9.28 11.74
N HIS A 282 -12.84 10.15 10.77
CA HIS A 282 -11.65 10.99 10.74
C HIS A 282 -12.02 12.37 10.21
N GLU A 283 -11.73 13.40 10.99
CA GLU A 283 -12.06 14.81 10.66
C GLU A 283 -13.54 15.03 10.28
N GLY A 284 -14.45 14.32 10.97
CA GLY A 284 -15.89 14.39 10.72
C GLY A 284 -16.37 13.63 9.48
N ILE A 285 -15.47 12.91 8.79
CA ILE A 285 -15.81 12.05 7.66
C ILE A 285 -15.86 10.60 8.14
N GLN A 286 -17.00 9.95 7.91
CA GLN A 286 -17.16 8.53 8.14
C GLN A 286 -16.71 7.75 6.89
N TYR A 287 -15.76 6.84 7.08
CA TYR A 287 -15.25 5.95 6.04
C TYR A 287 -15.73 4.53 6.33
N VAL A 288 -16.34 3.88 5.34
CA VAL A 288 -16.54 2.43 5.34
C VAL A 288 -15.23 1.79 4.91
N LEU A 289 -14.78 0.78 5.66
CA LEU A 289 -13.53 0.08 5.38
C LEU A 289 -13.72 -1.01 4.33
N VAL A 290 -12.68 -1.19 3.53
CA VAL A 290 -12.61 -2.16 2.44
C VAL A 290 -11.25 -2.82 2.50
N ASP A 291 -11.23 -4.06 2.96
CA ASP A 291 -10.03 -4.89 2.90
C ASP A 291 -9.93 -5.51 1.50
N VAL A 292 -8.84 -5.25 0.78
CA VAL A 292 -8.64 -5.72 -0.61
C VAL A 292 -7.61 -6.84 -0.69
N THR A 293 -7.11 -7.33 0.45
CA THR A 293 -5.95 -8.23 0.48
C THR A 293 -6.29 -9.67 0.10
N GLY A 294 -7.47 -10.15 0.49
CA GLY A 294 -7.97 -11.48 0.15
C GLY A 294 -7.06 -12.60 0.68
N PRO A 295 -7.29 -13.87 0.27
CA PRO A 295 -8.36 -14.35 -0.60
C PRO A 295 -9.71 -14.56 0.15
N ALA A 296 -9.78 -14.22 1.43
CA ALA A 296 -11.04 -14.27 2.17
C ALA A 296 -12.05 -13.29 1.55
N ALA A 297 -13.24 -13.79 1.23
CA ALA A 297 -14.33 -13.02 0.62
C ALA A 297 -14.85 -11.94 1.59
N MET A 298 -14.29 -10.74 1.49
CA MET A 298 -14.65 -9.62 2.36
C MET A 298 -15.25 -8.49 1.52
N PRO A 299 -16.58 -8.38 1.39
CA PRO A 299 -17.20 -7.24 0.73
C PRO A 299 -16.94 -5.95 1.51
N ALA A 300 -17.19 -4.81 0.88
CA ALA A 300 -17.06 -3.50 1.52
C ALA A 300 -17.89 -3.43 2.81
N GLY A 301 -17.25 -3.00 3.89
CA GLY A 301 -17.79 -3.01 5.25
C GLY A 301 -17.41 -4.24 6.07
N THR A 302 -16.73 -5.23 5.49
CA THR A 302 -16.21 -6.40 6.22
C THR A 302 -14.68 -6.37 6.19
N VAL A 303 -14.05 -6.61 7.33
CA VAL A 303 -12.59 -6.69 7.49
C VAL A 303 -12.23 -7.86 8.40
N GLY A 304 -10.97 -8.30 8.36
CA GLY A 304 -10.49 -9.37 9.24
C GLY A 304 -10.44 -8.98 10.72
N GLU A 305 -10.45 -9.97 11.63
CA GLU A 305 -10.46 -9.77 13.09
C GLU A 305 -9.32 -8.88 13.60
N ASP A 306 -8.11 -9.03 13.05
CA ASP A 306 -6.94 -8.21 13.42
C ASP A 306 -7.14 -6.74 13.03
N THR A 307 -7.72 -6.49 11.86
CA THR A 307 -8.10 -5.14 11.44
C THR A 307 -9.15 -4.58 12.40
N GLU A 308 -10.21 -5.32 12.70
CA GLU A 308 -11.22 -4.87 13.67
C GLU A 308 -10.63 -4.53 15.04
N PHE A 309 -9.67 -5.35 15.52
CA PHE A 309 -8.97 -5.11 16.77
C PHE A 309 -8.21 -3.78 16.75
N HIS A 310 -7.42 -3.51 15.71
CA HIS A 310 -6.66 -2.26 15.59
C HIS A 310 -7.57 -1.05 15.43
N ILE A 311 -8.66 -1.17 14.68
CA ILE A 311 -9.66 -0.11 14.53
C ILE A 311 -10.31 0.21 15.89
N ARG A 312 -10.77 -0.81 16.61
CA ARG A 312 -11.41 -0.63 17.93
C ARG A 312 -10.47 -0.03 18.97
N THR A 313 -9.18 -0.32 18.89
CA THR A 313 -8.17 0.17 19.84
C THR A 313 -7.49 1.47 19.42
N GLY A 314 -7.85 2.04 18.27
CA GLY A 314 -7.26 3.27 17.76
C GLY A 314 -5.81 3.11 17.27
N GLN A 315 -5.39 1.89 16.95
CA GLN A 315 -4.03 1.56 16.50
C GLN A 315 -3.93 1.66 14.97
N TYR A 316 -4.22 2.84 14.43
CA TYR A 316 -4.16 3.10 13.00
C TYR A 316 -3.80 4.56 12.71
N THR A 317 -3.40 4.80 11.47
CA THR A 317 -3.19 6.15 10.92
C THR A 317 -4.01 6.33 9.65
N VAL A 318 -4.78 7.40 9.59
CA VAL A 318 -5.60 7.73 8.42
C VAL A 318 -4.82 8.67 7.52
N LYS A 319 -4.74 8.33 6.23
CA LYS A 319 -4.15 9.17 5.19
C LYS A 319 -5.24 9.47 4.15
N PRO A 320 -5.87 10.65 4.20
CA PRO A 320 -6.77 11.11 3.14
C PRO A 320 -6.04 11.13 1.79
N VAL A 321 -6.76 10.77 0.72
CA VAL A 321 -6.17 10.71 -0.63
C VAL A 321 -6.84 11.65 -1.63
N ASN A 322 -7.88 12.41 -1.28
CA ASN A 322 -8.53 13.37 -2.20
C ASN A 322 -9.26 14.56 -1.57
#